data_AF-A0A7V3RGH2-F1
#
_entry.id   AF-A0A7V3RGH2-F1
#
_cell.length_a   1.000
_cell.length_b   1.000
_cell.length_c   1.000
_cell.angle_alpha   90.00
_cell.angle_beta   90.00
_cell.angle_gamma   90.00
#
_symmetry.space_group_name_H-M   'P 1'
#
loop_
_entity.id
_entity.type
_entity.pdbx_description
1 polymer ?
#
loop_
_entity_poly.entity_id
_entity_poly.type
_entity_poly.pdbx_seq_one_letter_code
_entity_poly.pdbx_strand_id
1 'polypeptide(L)'
;MTLVYLVIIGQLCRTSGYLDIPTVPAYNIKGMWGISTMFSFPMYTDDPNPNDSIFVDPKDFTMAFKYGFGRGELAISMFTPTTWVVSVCYLLKEAKESGTAWFCGVDDISYAKHISTVGAGGNDGTIEEISYYKYCNGRPWELFSTYIAMQKYLGKVANFVLGFGRGRFVGYGWRSHIFNTDFLVLGNDYKTKDHSWWAIGLFMGGSLKFPFGLEASVEMDGRDANVGLKYHFPAVTATVALCKVEYLGNFRPWSPRWTFGLEGNNRSAVSAPKVGSIECVIQDQTTKQLLPNCIVDIKEINKRYRAPAGIFGLSLPAGNYTITVTTPNYVDYLAKISVKPGVKTKLVFNMKKTEEAIQREIAAMEREKSIKTYLAQGKIYFSEGNLNEAKKAFEMVISLDPDNVEAKNYLGNIENRRNELINAYLTEARNREKANDLTKAIEFYQKVLDLDPQNTESSEAISRLKVRIAQEKKPPTTTKPKQPEKKATAEEIEVLYKKGVSYFSANNFDEALKIFNEVLALDPNHKGAKEYKKRTEARLKVLKGGE
;
A
#
# COMPACT_ATOMS: atom_id res chain seq x y z
N MET A 1 37.58 -7.80 41.41
CA MET A 1 37.10 -8.23 42.74
C MET A 1 37.07 -7.12 43.80
N THR A 2 37.69 -5.95 43.56
CA THR A 2 37.72 -4.82 44.52
C THR A 2 36.42 -4.01 44.55
N LEU A 3 35.62 -4.02 43.46
CA LEU A 3 34.31 -3.36 43.42
C LEU A 3 33.25 -4.09 44.27
N VAL A 4 33.40 -5.41 44.46
CA VAL A 4 32.52 -6.23 45.31
C VAL A 4 32.87 -6.05 46.79
N TYR A 5 34.12 -5.70 47.10
CA TYR A 5 34.58 -5.47 48.48
C TYR A 5 34.14 -4.09 49.02
N LEU A 6 34.04 -3.08 48.16
CA LEU A 6 33.50 -1.75 48.50
C LEU A 6 31.98 -1.75 48.77
N VAL A 7 31.28 -2.79 48.33
CA VAL A 7 29.84 -3.00 48.59
C VAL A 7 29.60 -3.68 49.95
N ILE A 8 30.63 -4.27 50.58
CA ILE A 8 30.46 -5.13 51.77
C ILE A 8 31.09 -4.55 53.06
N ILE A 9 31.97 -3.54 52.99
CA ILE A 9 32.54 -2.88 54.17
C ILE A 9 32.32 -1.38 54.12
N GLY A 10 31.06 -1.01 54.33
CA GLY A 10 30.65 0.25 54.93
C GLY A 10 29.55 -0.13 55.91
N GLN A 11 29.59 0.36 57.14
CA GLN A 11 28.50 0.16 58.10
C GLN A 11 27.16 0.36 57.39
N LEU A 12 26.32 -0.67 57.51
CA LEU A 12 24.95 -0.71 57.04
C LEU A 12 24.23 0.61 57.33
N CYS A 13 23.32 0.91 56.42
CA CYS A 13 22.19 1.82 56.58
C CYS A 13 22.47 3.29 56.19
N ARG A 14 21.51 4.07 55.68
CA ARG A 14 20.03 3.98 55.60
C ARG A 14 19.56 4.29 54.17
N THR A 15 18.58 5.15 53.79
CA THR A 15 17.64 5.19 52.54
C THR A 15 17.32 6.30 51.36
N SER A 16 16.18 6.98 51.24
CA SER A 16 15.49 7.63 50.04
C SER A 16 16.16 8.10 48.72
N GLY A 17 15.48 7.83 47.60
CA GLY A 17 15.60 8.60 46.35
C GLY A 17 14.40 9.56 46.14
N TYR A 18 14.69 10.81 45.78
CA TYR A 18 13.88 11.99 46.10
C TYR A 18 13.46 12.81 44.86
N LEU A 19 12.98 12.14 43.81
CA LEU A 19 12.05 12.78 42.86
C LEU A 19 10.75 12.01 42.98
N ASP A 20 9.99 12.40 43.98
CA ASP A 20 9.06 11.58 44.75
C ASP A 20 7.63 12.16 44.78
N ILE A 21 7.33 13.14 43.91
CA ILE A 21 5.92 13.43 43.60
C ILE A 21 5.37 12.34 42.67
N PRO A 22 4.15 11.85 42.96
CA PRO A 22 3.47 10.93 42.08
C PRO A 22 3.34 11.49 40.67
N THR A 23 3.61 10.64 39.68
CA THR A 23 3.37 10.94 38.27
C THR A 23 2.39 9.91 37.70
N VAL A 24 1.84 10.20 36.52
CA VAL A 24 1.02 9.25 35.77
C VAL A 24 1.76 7.90 35.68
N PRO A 25 1.08 6.74 35.91
CA PRO A 25 1.70 5.42 35.85
C PRO A 25 2.65 5.27 34.67
N ALA A 26 3.95 5.18 34.97
CA ALA A 26 5.00 5.01 33.96
C ALA A 26 4.98 3.59 33.39
N TYR A 27 4.36 2.67 34.14
CA TYR A 27 4.18 1.26 33.82
C TYR A 27 2.75 0.92 33.35
N ASN A 28 2.12 1.76 32.54
CA ASN A 28 0.73 1.57 32.11
C ASN A 28 0.50 0.49 31.02
N ILE A 29 1.53 -0.26 30.63
CA ILE A 29 1.41 -1.37 29.68
C ILE A 29 1.42 -2.68 30.44
N LYS A 30 0.41 -3.52 30.23
CA LYS A 30 0.31 -4.85 30.88
C LYS A 30 1.57 -5.67 30.60
N GLY A 31 2.23 -6.13 31.67
CA GLY A 31 3.46 -6.93 31.59
C GLY A 31 4.75 -6.11 31.46
N MET A 32 4.65 -4.77 31.47
CA MET A 32 5.82 -3.92 31.64
C MET A 32 6.26 -3.96 33.10
N TRP A 33 7.56 -4.06 33.34
CA TRP A 33 8.14 -4.07 34.68
C TRP A 33 9.46 -3.31 34.69
N GLY A 34 9.83 -2.85 35.88
CA GLY A 34 11.06 -2.13 36.12
C GLY A 34 11.66 -2.49 37.47
N ILE A 35 12.99 -2.42 37.55
CA ILE A 35 13.73 -2.52 38.79
C ILE A 35 14.53 -1.23 38.93
N SER A 36 14.38 -0.53 40.05
CA SER A 36 15.14 0.66 40.35
C SER A 36 15.95 0.49 41.62
N THR A 37 17.17 1.02 41.62
CA THR A 37 17.98 1.22 42.81
C THR A 37 18.31 2.70 42.92
N MET A 38 18.25 3.23 44.14
CA MET A 38 18.58 4.61 44.43
C MET A 38 19.47 4.67 45.66
N PHE A 39 20.43 5.58 45.65
CA PHE A 39 21.33 5.86 46.76
C PHE A 39 21.44 7.37 46.93
N SER A 40 21.39 7.86 48.15
CA SER A 40 21.47 9.26 48.46
C SER A 40 22.23 9.50 49.78
N PHE A 41 22.76 10.70 49.95
CA PHE A 41 23.58 11.03 51.12
C PHE A 41 23.58 12.55 51.33
N PRO A 42 23.69 13.00 52.58
CA PRO A 42 23.76 14.43 52.86
C PRO A 42 25.04 15.02 52.27
N MET A 43 24.96 16.26 51.80
CA MET A 43 26.08 17.02 51.27
C MET A 43 27.12 17.33 52.37
N TYR A 44 26.66 17.46 53.61
CA TYR A 44 27.49 17.69 54.79
C TYR A 44 27.47 16.45 55.70
N THR A 45 28.64 15.99 56.13
CA THR A 45 28.81 14.72 56.86
C THR A 45 29.12 14.88 58.34
N ASP A 46 29.55 16.06 58.78
CA ASP A 46 29.95 16.33 60.16
C ASP A 46 28.97 17.26 60.86
N ASP A 47 28.67 16.96 62.13
CA ASP A 47 28.14 17.94 63.07
C ASP A 47 29.25 18.95 63.39
N PRO A 48 29.14 20.23 62.99
CA PRO A 48 30.18 21.20 63.27
C PRO A 48 30.08 21.77 64.70
N ASN A 49 29.29 21.15 65.60
CA ASN A 49 29.27 21.40 67.04
C ASN A 49 29.14 20.08 67.85
N PRO A 50 30.25 19.39 68.19
CA PRO A 50 30.23 18.07 68.84
C PRO A 50 29.55 18.01 70.23
N ASN A 51 29.11 19.15 70.78
CA ASN A 51 28.43 19.26 72.08
C ASN A 51 26.90 19.27 72.00
N ASP A 52 26.28 19.41 70.81
CA ASP A 52 24.82 19.61 70.71
C ASP A 52 23.99 18.31 70.65
N SER A 53 24.62 17.13 70.67
CA SER A 53 23.94 15.82 70.61
C SER A 53 22.96 15.71 69.43
N ILE A 54 23.25 16.35 68.29
CA ILE A 54 22.34 16.33 67.14
C ILE A 54 22.67 15.10 66.28
N PHE A 55 21.64 14.30 65.97
CA PHE A 55 21.77 13.19 65.03
C PHE A 55 22.17 13.71 63.65
N VAL A 56 23.25 13.16 63.07
CA VAL A 56 23.64 13.43 61.68
C VAL A 56 22.60 12.85 60.73
N ASP A 57 22.31 13.55 59.63
CA ASP A 57 21.32 13.11 58.65
C ASP A 57 21.81 11.80 58.01
N PRO A 58 21.05 10.70 58.11
CA PRO A 58 21.58 9.39 57.76
C PRO A 58 21.78 9.26 56.25
N LYS A 59 22.80 8.50 55.81
CA LYS A 59 22.97 8.10 54.39
C LYS A 59 21.87 7.19 53.95
N ASP A 60 21.67 7.10 52.63
CA ASP A 60 20.43 6.60 52.15
C ASP A 60 20.43 5.61 50.88
N PHE A 61 19.78 4.42 50.87
CA PHE A 61 19.44 3.45 49.77
C PHE A 61 17.95 2.99 49.62
N THR A 62 17.47 2.76 48.39
CA THR A 62 16.15 2.14 48.10
C THR A 62 16.23 1.18 46.91
N MET A 63 15.58 0.02 47.01
CA MET A 63 15.28 -0.84 45.85
C MET A 63 13.79 -0.88 45.62
N ALA A 64 13.34 -0.79 44.37
CA ALA A 64 11.95 -0.99 44.04
C ALA A 64 11.79 -1.90 42.83
N PHE A 65 10.79 -2.77 42.90
CA PHE A 65 10.25 -3.50 41.77
C PHE A 65 8.90 -2.90 41.40
N LYS A 66 8.75 -2.51 40.14
CA LYS A 66 7.53 -1.90 39.60
C LYS A 66 6.91 -2.83 38.56
N TYR A 67 5.59 -2.98 38.60
CA TYR A 67 4.84 -3.81 37.66
C TYR A 67 3.59 -3.10 37.15
N GLY A 68 3.44 -3.14 35.83
CA GLY A 68 2.32 -2.58 35.09
C GLY A 68 1.19 -3.56 34.84
N PHE A 69 -0.02 -3.21 35.27
CA PHE A 69 -1.22 -4.05 35.10
C PHE A 69 -2.32 -3.37 34.25
N GLY A 70 -1.93 -2.46 33.35
CA GLY A 70 -2.83 -1.72 32.46
C GLY A 70 -2.96 -0.28 32.93
N ARG A 71 -4.13 0.15 33.41
CA ARG A 71 -4.29 1.52 33.93
C ARG A 71 -3.64 1.76 35.29
N GLY A 72 -2.98 0.77 35.87
CA GLY A 72 -2.32 0.91 37.16
C GLY A 72 -0.91 0.34 37.19
N GLU A 73 -0.20 0.78 38.22
CA GLU A 73 1.17 0.43 38.54
C GLU A 73 1.23 0.01 40.01
N LEU A 74 1.88 -1.12 40.26
CA LEU A 74 2.20 -1.64 41.58
C LEU A 74 3.70 -1.49 41.78
N ALA A 75 4.12 -0.95 42.92
CA ALA A 75 5.51 -0.93 43.33
C ALA A 75 5.67 -1.65 44.67
N ILE A 76 6.70 -2.48 44.77
CA ILE A 76 7.18 -3.03 46.03
C ILE A 76 8.56 -2.45 46.26
N SER A 77 8.70 -1.65 47.31
CA SER A 77 9.95 -0.98 47.64
C SER A 77 10.52 -1.52 48.94
N MET A 78 11.80 -1.87 48.90
CA MET A 78 12.60 -2.20 50.06
C MET A 78 13.44 -0.98 50.42
N PHE A 79 13.17 -0.41 51.57
CA PHE A 79 13.97 0.68 52.10
C PHE A 79 15.11 0.15 52.98
N THR A 80 14.80 -0.81 53.86
CA THR A 80 15.80 -1.61 54.58
C THR A 80 15.47 -3.09 54.40
N PRO A 81 16.38 -4.04 54.72
CA PRO A 81 16.07 -5.46 54.61
C PRO A 81 14.82 -5.88 55.41
N THR A 82 14.45 -5.13 56.44
CA THR A 82 13.25 -5.36 57.25
C THR A 82 12.10 -4.43 56.89
N THR A 83 12.35 -3.25 56.32
CA THR A 83 11.31 -2.26 55.99
C THR A 83 10.93 -2.33 54.51
N TRP A 84 9.73 -2.85 54.29
CA TRP A 84 9.12 -2.97 52.97
C TRP A 84 7.84 -2.16 52.90
N VAL A 85 7.59 -1.58 51.74
CA VAL A 85 6.36 -0.86 51.45
C VAL A 85 5.78 -1.29 50.11
N VAL A 86 4.47 -1.17 50.00
CA VAL A 86 3.74 -1.36 48.75
C VAL A 86 3.11 -0.03 48.35
N SER A 87 3.24 0.32 47.08
CA SER A 87 2.57 1.48 46.50
C SER A 87 1.72 1.06 45.31
N VAL A 88 0.58 1.70 45.13
CA VAL A 88 -0.34 1.48 44.02
C VAL A 88 -0.75 2.82 43.44
N CYS A 89 -0.51 3.00 42.14
CA CYS A 89 -0.97 4.17 41.39
C CYS A 89 -1.96 3.73 40.30
N TYR A 90 -3.02 4.51 40.10
CA TYR A 90 -4.08 4.21 39.14
C TYR A 90 -4.46 5.45 38.31
N LEU A 91 -4.49 5.26 36.99
CA LEU A 91 -4.86 6.26 36.00
C LEU A 91 -6.39 6.35 35.87
N LEU A 92 -6.96 7.42 36.40
CA LEU A 92 -8.40 7.71 36.34
C LEU A 92 -8.81 8.18 34.94
N LYS A 93 -7.99 9.03 34.32
CA LYS A 93 -8.24 9.61 32.99
C LYS A 93 -6.93 9.82 32.24
N GLU A 94 -6.86 9.28 31.03
CA GLU A 94 -5.75 9.51 30.10
C GLU A 94 -5.80 10.94 29.52
N ALA A 95 -4.63 11.55 29.31
CA ALA A 95 -4.51 12.78 28.56
C ALA A 95 -4.73 12.53 27.06
N LYS A 96 -5.52 13.38 26.41
CA LYS A 96 -5.57 13.45 24.95
C LYS A 96 -4.61 14.55 24.48
N GLU A 97 -3.63 14.21 23.65
CA GLU A 97 -2.63 15.15 23.11
C GLU A 97 -1.97 16.00 24.22
N SER A 98 -1.94 17.34 24.10
CA SER A 98 -1.47 18.29 25.13
C SER A 98 -2.46 18.49 26.29
N GLY A 99 -3.22 17.44 26.60
CA GLY A 99 -4.28 17.44 27.59
C GLY A 99 -3.80 17.15 29.01
N THR A 100 -4.77 17.02 29.90
CA THR A 100 -4.56 16.71 31.31
C THR A 100 -4.97 15.28 31.63
N ALA A 101 -4.05 14.52 32.22
CA ALA A 101 -4.31 13.23 32.82
C ALA A 101 -4.68 13.40 34.30
N TRP A 102 -5.53 12.52 34.82
CA TRP A 102 -5.90 12.45 36.23
C TRP A 102 -5.59 11.07 36.77
N PHE A 103 -4.99 11.00 37.95
CA PHE A 103 -4.58 9.76 38.58
C PHE A 103 -4.64 9.90 40.10
N CYS A 104 -4.70 8.76 40.78
CA CYS A 104 -4.70 8.69 42.23
C CYS A 104 -3.87 7.49 42.68
N GLY A 105 -3.48 7.48 43.93
CA GLY A 105 -2.73 6.35 44.45
C GLY A 105 -2.66 6.30 45.96
N VAL A 106 -2.08 5.19 46.41
CA VAL A 106 -1.73 4.91 47.79
C VAL A 106 -0.26 4.54 47.80
N ASP A 107 0.57 5.34 48.45
CA ASP A 107 2.00 5.10 48.64
C ASP A 107 2.27 4.63 50.06
N ASP A 108 3.42 3.98 50.24
CA ASP A 108 3.96 3.61 51.55
C ASP A 108 3.01 2.75 52.38
N ILE A 109 2.28 1.80 51.77
CA ILE A 109 1.50 0.83 52.53
C ILE A 109 2.47 -0.08 53.27
N SER A 110 2.50 0.02 54.60
CA SER A 110 3.33 -0.82 55.46
C SER A 110 2.62 -1.21 56.75
N TYR A 111 3.31 -2.01 57.56
CA TYR A 111 2.85 -2.47 58.88
C TYR A 111 3.25 -1.51 60.02
N ALA A 112 4.10 -0.53 59.75
CA ALA A 112 4.61 0.41 60.74
C ALA A 112 3.78 1.70 60.83
N LYS A 113 3.65 2.25 62.04
CA LYS A 113 2.90 3.51 62.29
C LYS A 113 3.53 4.73 61.60
N HIS A 114 4.85 4.71 61.50
CA HIS A 114 5.66 5.72 60.84
C HIS A 114 6.65 4.99 59.95
N ILE A 115 6.68 5.40 58.69
CA ILE A 115 7.59 4.86 57.68
C ILE A 115 8.47 6.02 57.28
N SER A 116 9.75 5.82 57.42
CA SER A 116 10.72 6.58 56.66
C SER A 116 11.36 5.61 55.71
N THR A 117 12.02 6.17 54.71
CA THR A 117 12.95 5.36 53.98
C THR A 117 13.96 4.79 55.00
N VAL A 118 14.40 5.51 56.04
CA VAL A 118 15.56 5.07 56.87
C VAL A 118 15.29 3.88 57.79
N GLY A 119 14.03 3.47 57.88
CA GLY A 119 13.53 2.43 58.76
C GLY A 119 12.05 2.64 59.08
N ALA A 120 11.53 1.79 59.95
CA ALA A 120 10.14 1.81 60.37
C ALA A 120 10.07 1.93 61.90
N GLY A 121 9.44 2.99 62.41
CA GLY A 121 9.37 3.26 63.85
C GLY A 121 9.20 4.74 64.20
N GLY A 122 8.99 5.03 65.49
CA GLY A 122 8.72 6.40 65.97
C GLY A 122 9.95 7.31 66.01
N ASN A 123 11.17 6.75 66.08
CA ASN A 123 12.44 7.49 66.15
C ASN A 123 13.31 7.31 64.89
N ASP A 124 12.79 6.62 63.87
CA ASP A 124 13.49 6.38 62.62
C ASP A 124 13.03 7.43 61.59
N GLY A 125 13.97 8.27 61.14
CA GLY A 125 13.69 9.32 60.17
C GLY A 125 14.93 10.14 59.81
N THR A 126 14.79 10.99 58.80
CA THR A 126 15.71 12.12 58.59
C THR A 126 15.63 13.09 59.77
N ILE A 127 16.62 13.99 59.89
CA ILE A 127 16.64 14.98 60.98
C ILE A 127 15.31 15.75 61.06
N GLU A 128 14.75 16.11 59.92
CA GLU A 128 13.46 16.79 59.82
C GLU A 128 12.32 15.95 60.42
N GLU A 129 12.20 14.68 60.02
CA GLU A 129 11.14 13.79 60.47
C GLU A 129 11.21 13.51 61.97
N ILE A 130 12.42 13.36 62.51
CA ILE A 130 12.65 13.20 63.96
C ILE A 130 12.34 14.52 64.68
N SER A 131 12.66 15.65 64.06
CA SER A 131 12.43 16.99 64.60
C SER A 131 10.95 17.35 64.71
N TYR A 132 10.03 16.61 64.06
CA TYR A 132 8.59 16.81 64.29
C TYR A 132 8.19 16.60 65.75
N TYR A 133 8.86 15.75 66.52
CA TYR A 133 8.58 15.65 67.97
C TYR A 133 9.09 16.86 68.77
N LYS A 134 10.10 17.57 68.25
CA LYS A 134 10.69 18.74 68.91
C LYS A 134 9.86 19.99 68.65
N TYR A 135 9.49 20.21 67.39
CA TYR A 135 8.82 21.43 66.92
C TYR A 135 7.29 21.29 66.84
N CYS A 136 6.77 20.08 66.73
CA CYS A 136 5.35 19.77 66.64
C CYS A 136 4.95 18.76 67.71
N ASN A 137 3.66 18.58 67.97
CA ASN A 137 3.14 17.63 68.94
C ASN A 137 3.17 16.17 68.42
N GLY A 138 4.30 15.80 67.82
CA GLY A 138 4.58 14.49 67.23
C GLY A 138 4.33 14.39 65.73
N ARG A 139 4.85 13.33 65.11
CA ARG A 139 4.58 13.02 63.70
C ARG A 139 3.19 12.37 63.58
N PRO A 140 2.29 12.87 62.71
CA PRO A 140 1.04 12.19 62.46
C PRO A 140 1.27 10.76 61.98
N TRP A 141 0.31 9.90 62.30
CA TRP A 141 0.29 8.51 61.83
C TRP A 141 0.26 8.44 60.30
N GLU A 142 1.15 7.62 59.75
CA GLU A 142 1.43 7.45 58.32
C GLU A 142 1.52 5.95 57.99
N LEU A 143 0.43 5.21 58.21
CA LEU A 143 0.33 3.79 57.82
C LEU A 143 0.35 3.60 56.29
N PHE A 144 -0.11 4.63 55.58
CA PHE A 144 -0.07 4.78 54.14
C PHE A 144 -0.28 6.27 53.81
N SER A 145 0.09 6.66 52.60
CA SER A 145 -0.11 7.99 52.05
C SER A 145 -1.07 7.91 50.88
N THR A 146 -2.05 8.80 50.79
CA THR A 146 -3.02 8.81 49.67
C THR A 146 -2.97 10.13 48.94
N TYR A 147 -3.17 10.09 47.63
CA TYR A 147 -3.21 11.29 46.81
C TYR A 147 -4.16 11.18 45.63
N ILE A 148 -4.55 12.35 45.13
CA ILE A 148 -5.12 12.53 43.80
C ILE A 148 -4.37 13.69 43.13
N ALA A 149 -4.05 13.51 41.86
CA ALA A 149 -3.25 14.46 41.12
C ALA A 149 -3.68 14.55 39.66
N MET A 150 -3.30 15.66 39.06
CA MET A 150 -3.35 15.86 37.63
C MET A 150 -1.96 16.04 37.06
N GLN A 151 -1.74 15.55 35.85
CA GLN A 151 -0.54 15.82 35.06
C GLN A 151 -0.94 16.44 33.73
N LYS A 152 -0.50 17.67 33.49
CA LYS A 152 -0.71 18.40 32.24
C LYS A 152 0.51 18.25 31.34
N TYR A 153 0.29 17.81 30.11
CA TYR A 153 1.34 17.71 29.10
C TYR A 153 1.37 18.97 28.23
N LEU A 154 2.56 19.55 28.06
CA LEU A 154 2.82 20.67 27.16
C LEU A 154 3.59 20.12 25.96
N GLY A 155 2.83 19.56 25.01
CA GLY A 155 3.38 18.80 23.90
C GLY A 155 4.21 17.59 24.39
N LYS A 156 5.31 17.31 23.68
CA LYS A 156 6.24 16.22 24.03
C LYS A 156 7.40 16.68 24.93
N VAL A 157 7.47 17.98 25.22
CA VAL A 157 8.68 18.63 25.74
C VAL A 157 8.57 18.91 27.23
N ALA A 158 7.40 19.26 27.75
CA ALA A 158 7.26 19.54 29.18
C ALA A 158 6.01 18.91 29.77
N ASN A 159 6.04 18.65 31.07
CA ASN A 159 4.86 18.30 31.85
C ASN A 159 4.88 19.01 33.20
N PHE A 160 3.69 19.16 33.76
CA PHE A 160 3.46 19.74 35.06
C PHE A 160 2.50 18.84 35.84
N VAL A 161 2.81 18.59 37.11
CA VAL A 161 2.01 17.83 38.06
C VAL A 161 1.54 18.76 39.16
N LEU A 162 0.27 18.65 39.51
CA LEU A 162 -0.31 19.28 40.69
C LEU A 162 -1.26 18.29 41.34
N GLY A 163 -1.12 18.12 42.64
CA GLY A 163 -1.98 17.24 43.40
C GLY A 163 -2.11 17.68 44.84
N PHE A 164 -2.97 16.95 45.54
CA PHE A 164 -3.09 17.05 46.97
C PHE A 164 -3.13 15.64 47.56
N GLY A 165 -2.58 15.50 48.74
CA GLY A 165 -2.43 14.21 49.38
C GLY A 165 -2.23 14.32 50.87
N ARG A 166 -2.32 13.17 51.52
CA ARG A 166 -2.11 12.97 52.94
C ARG A 166 -0.92 12.06 53.17
N GLY A 167 -0.32 12.16 54.36
CA GLY A 167 0.82 11.35 54.77
C GLY A 167 2.09 12.04 54.31
N ARG A 168 2.84 11.38 53.42
CA ARG A 168 4.11 11.89 52.89
C ARG A 168 4.06 13.30 52.28
N PHE A 169 2.89 13.71 51.76
CA PHE A 169 2.71 15.01 51.11
C PHE A 169 2.51 16.19 52.08
N VAL A 170 2.44 15.91 53.38
CA VAL A 170 2.19 16.93 54.41
C VAL A 170 3.46 17.15 55.23
N GLY A 171 3.96 18.37 55.21
CA GLY A 171 5.04 18.80 56.10
C GLY A 171 4.52 19.62 57.28
N TYR A 172 5.11 19.41 58.45
CA TYR A 172 4.70 20.02 59.71
C TYR A 172 5.80 20.96 60.23
N GLY A 173 6.25 21.87 59.38
CA GLY A 173 7.20 22.94 59.74
C GLY A 173 6.61 24.33 59.52
N TRP A 174 7.30 25.34 60.06
CA TRP A 174 6.91 26.74 59.92
C TRP A 174 6.82 27.20 58.44
N ARG A 175 7.62 26.64 57.53
CA ARG A 175 7.50 26.94 56.09
C ARG A 175 6.51 26.03 55.38
N SER A 176 6.30 24.82 55.89
CA SER A 176 5.55 23.75 55.25
C SER A 176 4.03 23.90 55.40
N HIS A 177 3.57 24.49 56.52
CA HIS A 177 2.14 24.57 56.83
C HIS A 177 1.35 25.42 55.83
N ILE A 178 1.99 26.40 55.16
CA ILE A 178 1.34 27.21 54.12
C ILE A 178 0.95 26.39 52.87
N PHE A 179 1.53 25.20 52.71
CA PHE A 179 1.22 24.28 51.62
C PHE A 179 0.27 23.17 52.04
N ASN A 180 -0.36 23.27 53.22
CA ASN A 180 -1.33 22.28 53.67
C ASN A 180 -2.52 22.93 54.38
N THR A 181 -3.53 22.12 54.73
CA THR A 181 -4.76 22.60 55.37
C THR A 181 -4.58 23.16 56.79
N ASP A 182 -3.45 22.92 57.46
CA ASP A 182 -3.17 23.49 58.78
C ASP A 182 -3.08 25.01 58.73
N PHE A 183 -2.73 25.61 57.60
CA PHE A 183 -2.82 27.07 57.42
C PHE A 183 -4.22 27.62 57.72
N LEU A 184 -5.27 26.86 57.40
CA LEU A 184 -6.66 27.26 57.66
C LEU A 184 -7.06 27.11 59.14
N VAL A 185 -6.34 26.27 59.90
CA VAL A 185 -6.65 25.95 61.30
C VAL A 185 -5.79 26.76 62.27
N LEU A 186 -4.51 26.95 61.96
CA LEU A 186 -3.51 27.58 62.83
C LEU A 186 -3.22 29.04 62.45
N GLY A 187 -3.59 29.48 61.25
CA GLY A 187 -3.26 30.80 60.73
C GLY A 187 -1.75 31.08 60.80
N ASN A 188 -1.36 32.29 61.22
CA ASN A 188 0.04 32.67 61.40
C ASN A 188 0.64 32.25 62.76
N ASP A 189 -0.14 31.61 63.64
CA ASP A 189 0.24 31.36 65.04
C ASP A 189 0.87 29.96 65.24
N TYR A 190 1.86 29.66 64.38
CA TYR A 190 2.61 28.39 64.36
C TYR A 190 3.51 28.17 65.60
N LYS A 191 3.42 29.05 66.61
CA LYS A 191 4.13 28.90 67.89
C LYS A 191 3.46 27.87 68.80
N THR A 192 2.20 27.54 68.54
CA THR A 192 1.53 26.41 69.16
C THR A 192 2.03 25.14 68.45
N LYS A 193 2.50 24.13 69.18
CA LYS A 193 2.97 22.86 68.60
C LYS A 193 1.84 22.05 67.95
N ASP A 194 0.67 22.64 67.77
CA ASP A 194 -0.55 21.99 67.35
C ASP A 194 -0.62 21.94 65.83
N HIS A 195 -1.02 20.78 65.29
CA HIS A 195 -1.29 20.58 63.88
C HIS A 195 -2.44 19.57 63.72
N SER A 196 -3.14 19.58 62.60
CA SER A 196 -4.19 18.61 62.36
C SER A 196 -3.59 17.23 62.11
N TRP A 197 -4.10 16.24 62.84
CA TRP A 197 -3.82 14.83 62.57
C TRP A 197 -4.33 14.38 61.21
N TRP A 198 -5.19 15.17 60.55
CA TRP A 198 -5.88 14.88 59.28
C TRP A 198 -5.51 15.85 58.15
N ALA A 199 -4.43 16.61 58.29
CA ALA A 199 -4.04 17.60 57.28
C ALA A 199 -3.86 16.99 55.88
N ILE A 200 -4.18 17.80 54.87
CA ILE A 200 -3.99 17.51 53.44
C ILE A 200 -2.98 18.54 52.90
N GLY A 201 -1.92 18.06 52.27
CA GLY A 201 -0.85 18.85 51.69
C GLY A 201 -0.99 18.95 50.18
N LEU A 202 -0.54 20.09 49.64
CA LEU A 202 -0.35 20.32 48.21
C LEU A 202 1.04 19.84 47.81
N PHE A 203 1.11 19.21 46.64
CA PHE A 203 2.38 18.90 46.00
C PHE A 203 2.32 19.28 44.53
N MET A 204 3.47 19.66 43.99
CA MET A 204 3.60 20.07 42.61
C MET A 204 4.98 19.78 42.07
N GLY A 205 5.08 19.71 40.75
CA GLY A 205 6.37 19.65 40.09
C GLY A 205 6.20 19.55 38.59
N GLY A 206 7.28 19.23 37.91
CA GLY A 206 7.27 19.11 36.47
C GLY A 206 8.62 18.68 35.94
N SER A 207 8.61 18.30 34.67
CA SER A 207 9.85 18.00 33.97
C SER A 207 9.88 18.52 32.56
N LEU A 208 11.09 18.83 32.12
CA LEU A 208 11.45 19.34 30.80
C LEU A 208 12.35 18.30 30.11
N LYS A 209 11.88 17.79 28.98
CA LYS A 209 12.54 16.76 28.18
C LYS A 209 13.29 17.39 27.02
N PHE A 210 14.53 16.97 26.87
CA PHE A 210 15.41 17.37 25.78
C PHE A 210 15.52 16.25 24.73
N PRO A 211 15.74 16.57 23.44
CA PRO A 211 15.70 15.61 22.34
C PRO A 211 16.78 14.51 22.41
N PHE A 212 17.83 14.70 23.20
CA PHE A 212 18.96 13.77 23.36
C PHE A 212 18.82 12.83 24.58
N GLY A 213 17.60 12.66 25.10
CA GLY A 213 17.28 11.72 26.19
C GLY A 213 17.49 12.27 27.60
N LEU A 214 17.94 13.52 27.75
CA LEU A 214 18.00 14.20 29.04
C LEU A 214 16.62 14.75 29.44
N GLU A 215 16.28 14.66 30.72
CA GLU A 215 15.09 15.23 31.32
C GLU A 215 15.49 15.96 32.60
N ALA A 216 15.14 17.24 32.72
CA ALA A 216 15.32 18.01 33.94
C ALA A 216 13.99 18.08 34.70
N SER A 217 14.02 17.88 36.01
CA SER A 217 12.82 17.83 36.85
C SER A 217 12.98 18.70 38.08
N VAL A 218 11.88 19.30 38.50
CA VAL A 218 11.73 20.02 39.76
C VAL A 218 10.44 19.58 40.41
N GLU A 219 10.44 19.47 41.73
CA GLU A 219 9.26 19.16 42.51
C GLU A 219 9.33 19.81 43.88
N MET A 220 8.17 19.89 44.51
CA MET A 220 7.99 20.38 45.84
C MET A 220 6.72 19.75 46.43
N ASP A 221 6.82 19.29 47.66
CA ASP A 221 5.64 19.03 48.50
C ASP A 221 5.73 19.83 49.80
N GLY A 222 4.85 19.54 50.76
CA GLY A 222 4.87 20.23 52.04
C GLY A 222 6.17 19.99 52.83
N ARG A 223 6.96 18.96 52.54
CA ARG A 223 8.16 18.58 53.30
C ARG A 223 9.41 19.17 52.67
N ASP A 224 9.65 18.87 51.40
CA ASP A 224 10.88 19.25 50.72
C ASP A 224 10.68 19.71 49.28
N ALA A 225 11.72 20.38 48.76
CA ALA A 225 11.85 20.74 47.36
C ALA A 225 13.07 20.02 46.77
N ASN A 226 12.89 19.46 45.58
CA ASN A 226 13.91 18.64 44.93
C ASN A 226 14.12 19.08 43.48
N VAL A 227 15.35 18.97 42.99
CA VAL A 227 15.70 19.19 41.59
C VAL A 227 16.53 18.02 41.08
N GLY A 228 16.38 17.64 39.82
CA GLY A 228 17.18 16.55 39.29
C GLY A 228 17.23 16.47 37.77
N LEU A 229 18.11 15.59 37.32
CA LEU A 229 18.38 15.25 35.94
C LEU A 229 18.22 13.75 35.77
N LYS A 230 17.49 13.34 34.75
CA LYS A 230 17.35 11.95 34.30
C LYS A 230 17.92 11.84 32.91
N TYR A 231 18.66 10.77 32.64
CA TYR A 231 19.11 10.43 31.29
C TYR A 231 18.53 9.07 30.90
N HIS A 232 17.75 9.06 29.81
CA HIS A 232 17.03 7.90 29.34
C HIS A 232 17.80 7.18 28.22
N PHE A 233 18.32 5.99 28.54
CA PHE A 233 18.76 5.00 27.57
C PHE A 233 17.58 4.10 27.17
N PRO A 234 17.68 3.31 26.09
CA PRO A 234 16.58 2.45 25.63
C PRO A 234 16.01 1.49 26.69
N ALA A 235 16.85 0.94 27.57
CA ALA A 235 16.44 -0.03 28.60
C ALA A 235 16.75 0.42 30.03
N VAL A 236 17.44 1.55 30.20
CA VAL A 236 17.95 2.02 31.50
C VAL A 236 17.72 3.52 31.62
N THR A 237 17.32 4.01 32.78
CA THR A 237 17.32 5.44 33.11
C THR A 237 18.30 5.68 34.25
N ALA A 238 19.19 6.64 34.09
CA ALA A 238 20.07 7.11 35.16
C ALA A 238 19.54 8.43 35.71
N THR A 239 19.55 8.60 37.03
CA THR A 239 19.04 9.79 37.72
C THR A 239 20.14 10.36 38.61
N VAL A 240 20.29 11.68 38.58
CA VAL A 240 21.06 12.44 39.58
C VAL A 240 20.15 13.57 40.07
N ALA A 241 19.96 13.68 41.39
CA ALA A 241 19.13 14.73 41.96
C ALA A 241 19.82 15.38 43.16
N LEU A 242 19.49 16.65 43.39
CA LEU A 242 19.80 17.38 44.59
C LEU A 242 18.47 17.64 45.31
N CYS A 243 18.38 17.13 46.53
CA CYS A 243 17.14 17.00 47.26
C CYS A 243 17.22 17.81 48.55
N LYS A 244 16.07 18.22 49.07
CA LYS A 244 16.00 19.18 50.19
C LYS A 244 16.74 20.48 49.89
N VAL A 245 16.51 21.03 48.68
CA VAL A 245 17.24 22.22 48.19
C VAL A 245 16.92 23.47 49.01
N GLU A 246 15.81 23.48 49.75
CA GLU A 246 15.44 24.51 50.72
C GLU A 246 16.42 24.63 51.90
N TYR A 247 17.31 23.66 52.08
CA TYR A 247 18.41 23.73 53.04
C TYR A 247 19.66 24.43 52.48
N LEU A 248 19.69 24.75 51.18
CA LEU A 248 20.77 25.56 50.60
C LEU A 248 20.82 26.93 51.31
N GLY A 249 21.96 27.24 51.90
CA GLY A 249 22.18 28.48 52.64
C GLY A 249 21.73 28.48 54.11
N ASN A 250 21.17 27.38 54.62
CA ASN A 250 20.87 27.21 56.04
C ASN A 250 21.99 26.41 56.73
N PHE A 251 22.69 27.01 57.69
CA PHE A 251 23.76 26.32 58.41
C PHE A 251 23.21 25.73 59.72
N ARG A 252 23.09 24.39 59.72
CA ARG A 252 22.88 23.46 60.86
C ARG A 252 21.44 23.26 61.35
N PRO A 253 21.05 22.01 61.70
CA PRO A 253 21.65 20.72 61.32
C PRO A 253 21.20 20.18 59.95
N TRP A 254 20.54 21.00 59.14
CA TRP A 254 19.87 20.60 57.90
C TRP A 254 20.85 20.60 56.70
N SER A 255 20.85 19.55 55.87
CA SER A 255 21.79 19.42 54.73
C SER A 255 21.05 18.97 53.45
N PRO A 256 21.25 19.67 52.31
CA PRO A 256 20.81 19.16 51.01
C PRO A 256 21.43 17.78 50.73
N ARG A 257 20.78 16.96 49.91
CA ARG A 257 21.17 15.57 49.69
C ARG A 257 21.44 15.27 48.22
N TRP A 258 22.56 14.61 47.94
CA TRP A 258 22.83 14.07 46.61
C TRP A 258 22.16 12.73 46.46
N THR A 259 21.37 12.55 45.40
CA THR A 259 20.73 11.28 45.04
C THR A 259 21.22 10.78 43.68
N PHE A 260 21.50 9.50 43.60
CA PHE A 260 21.85 8.77 42.40
C PHE A 260 20.89 7.58 42.22
N GLY A 261 20.36 7.41 41.02
CA GLY A 261 19.42 6.33 40.73
C GLY A 261 19.72 5.63 39.41
N LEU A 262 19.45 4.34 39.35
CA LEU A 262 19.44 3.54 38.13
C LEU A 262 18.13 2.75 38.07
N GLU A 263 17.44 2.83 36.95
CA GLU A 263 16.20 2.10 36.70
C GLU A 263 16.32 1.32 35.40
N GLY A 264 16.31 -0.01 35.48
CA GLY A 264 16.22 -0.91 34.33
C GLY A 264 14.78 -1.35 34.08
N ASN A 265 14.35 -1.40 32.82
CA ASN A 265 13.01 -1.85 32.46
C ASN A 265 12.95 -2.61 31.14
N ASN A 266 11.84 -3.33 30.92
CA ASN A 266 11.60 -4.07 29.67
C ASN A 266 10.81 -3.25 28.62
N ARG A 267 10.71 -1.91 28.77
CA ARG A 267 9.88 -1.06 27.92
C ARG A 267 10.19 -1.27 26.44
N SER A 268 11.47 -1.25 26.07
CA SER A 268 11.93 -1.44 24.69
C SER A 268 11.48 -2.78 24.07
N ALA A 269 11.38 -3.84 24.86
CA ALA A 269 10.92 -5.14 24.38
C ALA A 269 9.38 -5.19 24.24
N VAL A 270 8.66 -4.55 25.16
CA VAL A 270 7.19 -4.53 25.17
C VAL A 270 6.62 -3.57 24.12
N SER A 271 7.31 -2.45 23.86
CA SER A 271 6.89 -1.42 22.90
C SER A 271 7.45 -1.61 21.48
N ALA A 272 8.23 -2.66 21.22
CA ALA A 272 8.76 -2.93 19.89
C ALA A 272 7.59 -3.03 18.87
N PRO A 273 7.70 -2.40 17.69
CA PRO A 273 6.64 -2.44 16.69
C PRO A 273 6.43 -3.90 16.28
N LYS A 274 5.26 -4.45 16.63
CA LYS A 274 4.92 -5.80 16.23
C LYS A 274 4.77 -5.81 14.71
N VAL A 275 5.65 -6.53 14.02
CA VAL A 275 5.67 -6.59 12.55
C VAL A 275 4.77 -7.71 12.03
N GLY A 276 4.19 -7.51 10.86
CA GLY A 276 3.57 -8.56 10.03
C GLY A 276 4.30 -8.67 8.69
N SER A 277 4.13 -9.80 8.01
CA SER A 277 4.76 -10.05 6.71
C SER A 277 3.72 -10.03 5.60
N ILE A 278 4.07 -9.43 4.48
CA ILE A 278 3.23 -9.37 3.29
C ILE A 278 3.95 -10.11 2.17
N GLU A 279 3.23 -10.97 1.47
CA GLU A 279 3.65 -11.57 0.22
C GLU A 279 2.73 -11.08 -0.89
N CYS A 280 3.27 -10.22 -1.76
CA CYS A 280 2.58 -9.67 -2.92
C CYS A 280 2.80 -10.57 -4.13
N VAL A 281 1.71 -10.92 -4.81
CA VAL A 281 1.69 -11.66 -6.08
C VAL A 281 0.99 -10.79 -7.11
N ILE A 282 1.67 -10.44 -8.19
CA ILE A 282 1.21 -9.51 -9.22
C ILE A 282 1.09 -10.28 -10.53
N GLN A 283 -0.13 -10.34 -11.07
CA GLN A 283 -0.46 -11.16 -12.22
C GLN A 283 -1.44 -10.45 -13.16
N ASP A 284 -1.42 -10.85 -14.43
CA ASP A 284 -2.43 -10.43 -15.41
C ASP A 284 -3.83 -10.92 -14.98
N GLN A 285 -4.83 -10.04 -15.07
CA GLN A 285 -6.19 -10.35 -14.65
C GLN A 285 -6.81 -11.52 -15.43
N THR A 286 -6.49 -11.66 -16.71
CA THR A 286 -7.07 -12.61 -17.65
C THR A 286 -6.25 -13.90 -17.72
N THR A 287 -4.94 -13.81 -18.00
CA THR A 287 -4.08 -14.99 -18.23
C THR A 287 -3.55 -15.61 -16.95
N LYS A 288 -3.63 -14.87 -15.82
CA LYS A 288 -3.02 -15.23 -14.52
C LYS A 288 -1.50 -15.42 -14.56
N GLN A 289 -0.84 -15.01 -15.64
CA GLN A 289 0.63 -15.02 -15.70
C GLN A 289 1.21 -13.93 -14.80
N LEU A 290 2.30 -14.26 -14.12
CA LEU A 290 3.02 -13.32 -13.26
C LEU A 290 3.65 -12.21 -14.11
N LEU A 291 3.54 -10.97 -13.63
CA LEU A 291 4.06 -9.81 -14.33
C LEU A 291 5.45 -9.45 -13.80
N PRO A 292 6.50 -9.53 -14.62
CA PRO A 292 7.85 -9.20 -14.18
C PRO A 292 8.04 -7.67 -14.06
N ASN A 293 9.08 -7.27 -13.32
CA ASN A 293 9.53 -5.88 -13.19
C ASN A 293 8.45 -4.89 -12.72
N CYS A 294 7.51 -5.33 -11.90
CA CYS A 294 6.49 -4.45 -11.32
C CYS A 294 7.10 -3.53 -10.25
N ILE A 295 6.55 -2.33 -10.12
CA ILE A 295 6.91 -1.37 -9.06
C ILE A 295 5.78 -1.38 -8.03
N VAL A 296 6.14 -1.50 -6.76
CA VAL A 296 5.22 -1.48 -5.62
C VAL A 296 5.57 -0.28 -4.74
N ASP A 297 4.69 0.71 -4.66
CA ASP A 297 4.84 1.90 -3.84
C ASP A 297 3.98 1.78 -2.57
N ILE A 298 4.56 2.09 -1.41
CA ILE A 298 3.85 2.08 -0.12
C ILE A 298 3.86 3.50 0.44
N LYS A 299 2.69 4.14 0.39
CA LYS A 299 2.53 5.58 0.61
C LYS A 299 2.95 6.03 2.01
N GLU A 300 2.55 5.29 3.05
CA GLU A 300 2.72 5.68 4.45
C GLU A 300 4.19 5.63 4.92
N ILE A 301 5.04 4.89 4.22
CA ILE A 301 6.48 4.81 4.51
C ILE A 301 7.34 5.47 3.41
N ASN A 302 6.70 6.03 2.38
CA ASN A 302 7.36 6.65 1.22
C ASN A 302 8.49 5.79 0.63
N LYS A 303 8.20 4.49 0.39
CA LYS A 303 9.17 3.54 -0.17
C LYS A 303 8.60 2.81 -1.38
N ARG A 304 9.48 2.62 -2.37
CA ARG A 304 9.22 1.85 -3.58
C ARG A 304 10.05 0.59 -3.60
N TYR A 305 9.42 -0.50 -4.04
CA TYR A 305 10.00 -1.82 -4.18
C TYR A 305 9.84 -2.31 -5.62
N ARG A 306 10.73 -3.20 -6.03
CA ARG A 306 10.68 -3.85 -7.35
C ARG A 306 10.37 -5.33 -7.17
N ALA A 307 9.39 -5.83 -7.93
CA ALA A 307 9.04 -7.24 -8.00
C ALA A 307 9.54 -7.82 -9.33
N PRO A 308 10.80 -8.32 -9.41
CA PRO A 308 11.40 -8.74 -10.68
C PRO A 308 10.65 -9.91 -11.33
N ALA A 309 10.11 -10.83 -10.53
CA ALA A 309 9.36 -12.00 -11.00
C ALA A 309 7.84 -11.92 -10.73
N GLY A 310 7.31 -10.73 -10.46
CA GLY A 310 5.90 -10.55 -10.08
C GLY A 310 5.54 -11.04 -8.69
N ILE A 311 6.53 -11.51 -7.92
CA ILE A 311 6.38 -11.87 -6.50
C ILE A 311 7.34 -11.01 -5.69
N PHE A 312 6.86 -10.48 -4.56
CA PHE A 312 7.67 -9.67 -3.66
C PHE A 312 7.20 -9.85 -2.20
N GLY A 313 8.14 -10.11 -1.30
CA GLY A 313 7.88 -10.26 0.13
C GLY A 313 8.48 -9.13 0.95
N LEU A 314 7.76 -8.63 1.96
CA LEU A 314 8.25 -7.57 2.84
C LEU A 314 7.65 -7.68 4.25
N SER A 315 8.34 -7.11 5.25
CA SER A 315 7.82 -7.03 6.63
C SER A 315 7.55 -5.57 6.99
N LEU A 316 6.34 -5.27 7.48
CA LEU A 316 5.93 -3.94 7.94
C LEU A 316 5.50 -3.97 9.40
N PRO A 317 5.62 -2.87 10.14
CA PRO A 317 4.90 -2.67 11.38
C PRO A 317 3.39 -2.92 11.21
N ALA A 318 2.72 -3.36 12.28
CA ALA A 318 1.27 -3.47 12.27
C ALA A 318 0.64 -2.09 12.02
N GLY A 319 -0.31 -2.03 11.10
CA GLY A 319 -0.89 -0.76 10.64
C GLY A 319 -1.66 -0.90 9.34
N ASN A 320 -2.25 0.20 8.90
CA ASN A 320 -2.96 0.27 7.63
C ASN A 320 -2.06 0.93 6.59
N TYR A 321 -1.97 0.33 5.40
CA TYR A 321 -1.11 0.79 4.32
C TYR A 321 -1.87 0.90 3.01
N THR A 322 -1.48 1.86 2.20
CA THR A 322 -1.92 2.05 0.82
C THR A 322 -0.79 1.62 -0.10
N ILE A 323 -1.04 0.56 -0.86
CA ILE A 323 -0.10 0.00 -1.83
C ILE A 323 -0.58 0.38 -3.23
N THR A 324 0.32 0.95 -4.03
CA THR A 324 0.12 1.18 -5.45
C THR A 324 1.06 0.26 -6.23
N VAL A 325 0.52 -0.52 -7.15
CA VAL A 325 1.28 -1.36 -8.06
C VAL A 325 1.23 -0.76 -9.46
N THR A 326 2.41 -0.49 -10.03
CA THR A 326 2.57 0.10 -11.36
C THR A 326 3.34 -0.86 -12.26
N THR A 327 2.88 -1.03 -13.49
CA THR A 327 3.48 -1.93 -14.49
C THR A 327 3.22 -1.38 -15.90
N PRO A 328 4.21 -1.41 -16.82
CA PRO A 328 4.00 -0.95 -18.19
C PRO A 328 2.84 -1.68 -18.88
N ASN A 329 2.01 -0.97 -19.64
CA ASN A 329 0.83 -1.50 -20.35
C ASN A 329 -0.33 -1.95 -19.45
N TYR A 330 -0.27 -1.71 -18.13
CA TYR A 330 -1.35 -2.00 -17.19
C TYR A 330 -1.81 -0.72 -16.48
N VAL A 331 -3.07 -0.72 -16.08
CA VAL A 331 -3.64 0.32 -15.20
C VAL A 331 -3.07 0.15 -13.80
N ASP A 332 -2.66 1.25 -13.17
CA ASP A 332 -2.18 1.25 -11.79
C ASP A 332 -3.23 0.64 -10.85
N TYR A 333 -2.77 -0.23 -9.96
CA TYR A 333 -3.64 -0.90 -8.99
C TYR A 333 -3.40 -0.33 -7.60
N LEU A 334 -4.46 0.22 -6.98
CA LEU A 334 -4.41 0.74 -5.61
C LEU A 334 -5.14 -0.20 -4.65
N ALA A 335 -4.45 -0.64 -3.61
CA ALA A 335 -5.00 -1.48 -2.54
C ALA A 335 -4.78 -0.85 -1.16
N LYS A 336 -5.79 -0.90 -0.30
CA LYS A 336 -5.65 -0.60 1.13
C LYS A 336 -5.61 -1.91 1.90
N ILE A 337 -4.59 -2.08 2.73
CA ILE A 337 -4.35 -3.31 3.49
C ILE A 337 -4.16 -3.01 4.97
N SER A 338 -4.43 -4.01 5.80
CA SER A 338 -4.15 -3.96 7.23
C SER A 338 -3.15 -5.07 7.58
N VAL A 339 -1.98 -4.68 8.07
CA VAL A 339 -0.93 -5.58 8.52
C VAL A 339 -1.17 -5.90 9.99
N LYS A 340 -1.39 -7.18 10.27
CA LYS A 340 -1.55 -7.68 11.64
C LYS A 340 -0.22 -8.22 12.16
N PRO A 341 0.05 -8.05 13.47
CA PRO A 341 1.29 -8.49 14.08
C PRO A 341 1.42 -10.02 14.03
N GLY A 342 2.57 -10.52 13.59
CA GLY A 342 2.87 -11.97 13.51
C GLY A 342 2.11 -12.73 12.42
N VAL A 343 1.33 -12.04 11.58
CA VAL A 343 0.56 -12.66 10.50
C VAL A 343 1.30 -12.48 9.17
N LYS A 344 1.39 -13.56 8.39
CA LYS A 344 1.79 -13.51 6.97
C LYS A 344 0.54 -13.37 6.10
N THR A 345 0.40 -12.22 5.44
CA THR A 345 -0.72 -11.92 4.54
C THR A 345 -0.29 -12.08 3.09
N LYS A 346 -0.99 -12.92 2.32
CA LYS A 346 -0.81 -13.03 0.88
C LYS A 346 -1.77 -12.06 0.17
N LEU A 347 -1.23 -11.20 -0.68
CA LEU A 347 -1.98 -10.23 -1.49
C LEU A 347 -1.82 -10.58 -2.96
N VAL A 348 -2.93 -10.64 -3.68
CA VAL A 348 -2.94 -10.94 -5.11
C VAL A 348 -3.48 -9.73 -5.86
N PHE A 349 -2.64 -9.13 -6.70
CA PHE A 349 -2.96 -7.98 -7.54
C PHE A 349 -3.26 -8.47 -8.95
N ASN A 350 -4.53 -8.42 -9.35
CA ASN A 350 -4.96 -8.76 -10.71
C ASN A 350 -4.94 -7.48 -11.55
N MET A 351 -3.90 -7.32 -12.37
CA MET A 351 -3.66 -6.12 -13.16
C MET A 351 -4.48 -6.16 -14.45
N LYS A 352 -5.19 -5.05 -14.74
CA LYS A 352 -5.95 -4.87 -16.00
C LYS A 352 -5.07 -4.16 -17.03
N LYS A 353 -4.95 -4.70 -18.25
CA LYS A 353 -4.25 -4.02 -19.34
C LYS A 353 -4.91 -2.68 -19.68
N THR A 354 -4.12 -1.71 -20.12
CA THR A 354 -4.65 -0.44 -20.64
C THR A 354 -5.34 -0.65 -21.97
N GLU A 355 -6.30 0.22 -22.31
CA GLU A 355 -7.01 0.15 -23.59
C GLU A 355 -6.05 0.26 -24.77
N GLU A 356 -5.05 1.15 -24.69
CA GLU A 356 -4.01 1.27 -25.72
C GLU A 356 -3.21 -0.02 -25.92
N ALA A 357 -2.86 -0.72 -24.83
CA ALA A 357 -2.13 -1.98 -24.92
C ALA A 357 -2.98 -3.08 -25.57
N ILE A 358 -4.27 -3.14 -25.21
CA ILE A 358 -5.23 -4.07 -25.82
C ILE A 358 -5.36 -3.77 -27.31
N GLN A 359 -5.50 -2.49 -27.71
CA GLN A 359 -5.61 -2.11 -29.11
C GLN A 359 -4.35 -2.46 -29.91
N ARG A 360 -3.15 -2.28 -29.34
CA ARG A 360 -1.90 -2.71 -29.98
C ARG A 360 -1.83 -4.23 -30.17
N GLU A 361 -2.29 -5.01 -29.19
CA GLU A 361 -2.34 -6.47 -29.29
C GLU A 361 -3.34 -6.92 -30.36
N ILE A 362 -4.53 -6.31 -30.40
CA ILE A 362 -5.55 -6.59 -31.43
C ILE A 362 -5.00 -6.24 -32.81
N ALA A 363 -4.42 -5.06 -32.99
CA ALA A 363 -3.84 -4.63 -34.26
C ALA A 363 -2.69 -5.56 -34.70
N ALA A 364 -1.86 -6.03 -33.77
CA ALA A 364 -0.81 -7.00 -34.07
C ALA A 364 -1.38 -8.35 -34.52
N MET A 365 -2.40 -8.85 -33.84
CA MET A 365 -3.10 -10.09 -34.23
C MET A 365 -3.79 -9.96 -35.59
N GLU A 366 -4.45 -8.83 -35.87
CA GLU A 366 -5.08 -8.56 -37.15
C GLU A 366 -4.05 -8.45 -38.28
N ARG A 367 -2.91 -7.81 -38.02
CA ARG A 367 -1.78 -7.76 -38.96
C ARG A 367 -1.26 -9.17 -39.27
N GLU A 368 -1.02 -10.00 -38.25
CA GLU A 368 -0.55 -11.39 -38.44
C GLU A 368 -1.57 -12.23 -39.20
N LYS A 369 -2.85 -12.11 -38.87
CA LYS A 369 -3.94 -12.79 -39.58
C LYS A 369 -4.00 -12.36 -41.05
N SER A 370 -3.86 -11.06 -41.30
CA SER A 370 -3.85 -10.50 -42.66
C SER A 370 -2.65 -11.01 -43.47
N ILE A 371 -1.45 -11.03 -42.87
CA ILE A 371 -0.25 -11.63 -43.47
C ILE A 371 -0.52 -13.07 -43.87
N LYS A 372 -1.00 -13.91 -42.96
CA LYS A 372 -1.33 -15.32 -43.24
C LYS A 372 -2.35 -15.48 -44.36
N THR A 373 -3.36 -14.60 -44.38
CA THR A 373 -4.44 -14.63 -45.38
C THR A 373 -3.93 -14.27 -46.77
N TYR A 374 -3.23 -13.15 -46.92
CA TYR A 374 -2.66 -12.71 -48.20
C TYR A 374 -1.59 -13.68 -48.71
N LEU A 375 -0.78 -14.25 -47.81
CA LEU A 375 0.21 -15.26 -48.17
C LEU A 375 -0.43 -16.53 -48.72
N ALA A 376 -1.53 -16.99 -48.10
CA ALA A 376 -2.29 -18.13 -48.62
C ALA A 376 -2.94 -17.84 -49.97
N GLN A 377 -3.55 -16.66 -50.13
CA GLN A 377 -4.14 -16.23 -51.40
C GLN A 377 -3.09 -16.14 -52.52
N GLY A 378 -1.92 -15.56 -52.24
CA GLY A 378 -0.82 -15.48 -53.18
C GLY A 378 -0.35 -16.86 -53.65
N LYS A 379 -0.23 -17.83 -52.73
CA LYS A 379 0.12 -19.22 -53.06
C LYS A 379 -0.91 -19.88 -53.97
N ILE A 380 -2.20 -19.69 -53.68
CA ILE A 380 -3.29 -20.22 -54.51
C ILE A 380 -3.22 -19.64 -55.92
N TYR A 381 -3.18 -18.31 -56.06
CA TYR A 381 -3.08 -17.66 -57.37
C TYR A 381 -1.82 -18.04 -58.15
N PHE A 382 -0.69 -18.20 -57.46
CA PHE A 382 0.56 -18.66 -58.06
C PHE A 382 0.43 -20.08 -58.63
N SER A 383 -0.26 -20.97 -57.90
CA SER A 383 -0.50 -22.35 -58.34
C SER A 383 -1.48 -22.44 -59.51
N GLU A 384 -2.50 -21.58 -59.54
CA GLU A 384 -3.52 -21.49 -60.60
C GLU A 384 -3.00 -20.81 -61.88
N GLY A 385 -1.84 -20.15 -61.82
CA GLY A 385 -1.26 -19.40 -62.94
C GLY A 385 -1.78 -17.97 -63.08
N ASN A 386 -2.59 -17.48 -62.13
CA ASN A 386 -3.04 -16.08 -62.04
C ASN A 386 -1.91 -15.19 -61.48
N LEU A 387 -0.82 -15.07 -62.23
CA LEU A 387 0.44 -14.51 -61.72
C LEU A 387 0.36 -13.02 -61.32
N ASN A 388 -0.48 -12.22 -61.97
CA ASN A 388 -0.66 -10.82 -61.62
C ASN A 388 -1.37 -10.64 -60.27
N GLU A 389 -2.37 -11.48 -59.96
CA GLU A 389 -3.06 -11.46 -58.67
C GLU A 389 -2.19 -12.08 -57.57
N ALA A 390 -1.41 -13.12 -57.90
CA ALA A 390 -0.40 -13.65 -56.99
C ALA A 390 0.62 -12.58 -56.58
N LYS A 391 1.12 -11.78 -57.55
CA LYS A 391 2.05 -10.68 -57.30
C LYS A 391 1.47 -9.66 -56.32
N LYS A 392 0.25 -9.18 -56.56
CA LYS A 392 -0.44 -8.24 -55.67
C LYS A 392 -0.60 -8.79 -54.25
N ALA A 393 -1.02 -10.05 -54.12
CA ALA A 393 -1.20 -10.68 -52.82
C ALA A 393 0.12 -10.79 -52.04
N PHE A 394 1.23 -11.16 -52.70
CA PHE A 394 2.54 -11.18 -52.06
C PHE A 394 3.09 -9.77 -51.75
N GLU A 395 2.84 -8.77 -52.59
CA GLU A 395 3.17 -7.37 -52.30
C GLU A 395 2.43 -6.84 -51.06
N MET A 396 1.17 -7.27 -50.86
CA MET A 396 0.43 -6.98 -49.62
C MET A 396 1.04 -7.67 -48.39
N VAL A 397 1.61 -8.87 -48.53
CA VAL A 397 2.36 -9.50 -47.45
C VAL A 397 3.62 -8.70 -47.14
N ILE A 398 4.39 -8.28 -48.14
CA ILE A 398 5.63 -7.51 -47.95
C ILE A 398 5.36 -6.13 -47.36
N SER A 399 4.24 -5.49 -47.68
CA SER A 399 3.87 -4.21 -47.06
C SER A 399 3.52 -4.37 -45.57
N LEU A 400 2.96 -5.52 -45.17
CA LEU A 400 2.66 -5.85 -43.78
C LEU A 400 3.82 -6.50 -43.03
N ASP A 401 4.75 -7.18 -43.70
CA ASP A 401 5.91 -7.84 -43.14
C ASP A 401 7.07 -7.78 -44.15
N PRO A 402 7.88 -6.71 -44.12
CA PRO A 402 8.96 -6.50 -45.07
C PRO A 402 10.03 -7.59 -45.06
N ASP A 403 10.12 -8.38 -43.99
CA ASP A 403 11.10 -9.43 -43.81
C ASP A 403 10.58 -10.84 -44.15
N ASN A 404 9.34 -10.94 -44.65
CA ASN A 404 8.73 -12.21 -45.02
C ASN A 404 9.49 -12.90 -46.16
N VAL A 405 10.36 -13.87 -45.80
CA VAL A 405 11.21 -14.59 -46.75
C VAL A 405 10.37 -15.36 -47.77
N GLU A 406 9.26 -15.95 -47.34
CA GLU A 406 8.41 -16.77 -48.21
C GLU A 406 7.76 -15.94 -49.32
N ALA A 407 7.16 -14.80 -48.99
CA ALA A 407 6.58 -13.90 -49.99
C ALA A 407 7.64 -13.35 -50.98
N LYS A 408 8.86 -13.02 -50.51
CA LYS A 408 9.97 -12.59 -51.39
C LYS A 408 10.37 -13.69 -52.38
N ASN A 409 10.46 -14.94 -51.93
CA ASN A 409 10.80 -16.07 -52.78
C ASN A 409 9.75 -16.28 -53.88
N TYR A 410 8.46 -16.22 -53.53
CA TYR A 410 7.40 -16.31 -54.54
C TYR A 410 7.46 -15.17 -55.55
N LEU A 411 7.64 -13.92 -55.10
CA LEU A 411 7.80 -12.76 -55.99
C LEU A 411 8.98 -12.93 -56.96
N GLY A 412 10.12 -13.42 -56.49
CA GLY A 412 11.28 -13.72 -57.33
C GLY A 412 11.03 -14.82 -58.36
N ASN A 413 10.15 -15.78 -58.04
CA ASN A 413 9.82 -16.91 -58.91
C ASN A 413 8.65 -16.63 -59.87
N ILE A 414 7.95 -15.49 -59.76
CA ILE A 414 6.82 -15.15 -60.63
C ILE A 414 7.24 -15.11 -62.11
N GLU A 415 8.38 -14.51 -62.43
CA GLU A 415 8.82 -14.44 -63.84
C GLU A 415 9.24 -15.80 -64.40
N ASN A 416 9.90 -16.63 -63.58
CA ASN A 416 10.21 -18.01 -63.95
C ASN A 416 8.93 -18.80 -64.25
N ARG A 417 7.93 -18.68 -63.37
CA ARG A 417 6.62 -19.32 -63.54
C ARG A 417 5.85 -18.78 -64.76
N ARG A 418 5.98 -17.48 -65.05
CA ARG A 418 5.39 -16.84 -66.23
C ARG A 418 5.93 -17.47 -67.51
N ASN A 419 7.26 -17.59 -67.61
CA ASN A 419 7.93 -18.20 -68.75
C ASN A 419 7.58 -19.69 -68.90
N GLU A 420 7.51 -20.45 -67.81
CA GLU A 420 7.06 -21.85 -67.82
C GLU A 420 5.65 -22.00 -68.39
N LEU A 421 4.69 -21.18 -67.92
CA LEU A 421 3.30 -21.23 -68.37
C LEU A 421 3.16 -20.80 -69.84
N ILE A 422 3.88 -19.75 -70.26
CA ILE A 422 3.92 -19.33 -71.67
C ILE A 422 4.39 -20.49 -72.57
N ASN A 423 5.50 -21.15 -72.22
CA ASN A 423 6.02 -22.28 -73.00
C ASN A 423 5.06 -23.47 -73.05
N ALA A 424 4.41 -23.78 -71.92
CA ALA A 424 3.43 -24.85 -71.84
C ALA A 424 2.19 -24.55 -72.69
N TYR A 425 1.65 -23.32 -72.60
CA TYR A 425 0.49 -22.90 -73.39
C TYR A 425 0.81 -22.79 -74.88
N LEU A 426 2.00 -22.30 -75.27
CA LEU A 426 2.43 -22.29 -76.68
C LEU A 426 2.52 -23.71 -77.25
N THR A 427 3.07 -24.65 -76.47
CA THR A 427 3.21 -26.04 -76.90
C THR A 427 1.84 -26.70 -77.07
N GLU A 428 0.93 -26.51 -76.11
CA GLU A 428 -0.43 -27.03 -76.20
C GLU A 428 -1.22 -26.38 -77.34
N ALA A 429 -1.09 -25.07 -77.54
CA ALA A 429 -1.71 -24.34 -78.65
C ALA A 429 -1.27 -24.90 -80.01
N ARG A 430 0.04 -25.10 -80.21
CA ARG A 430 0.61 -25.71 -81.42
C ARG A 430 0.14 -27.15 -81.62
N ASN A 431 0.03 -27.94 -80.55
CA ASN A 431 -0.47 -29.32 -80.62
C ASN A 431 -1.95 -29.37 -81.03
N ARG A 432 -2.79 -28.47 -80.47
CA ARG A 432 -4.21 -28.34 -80.83
C ARG A 432 -4.40 -27.85 -82.25
N GLU A 433 -3.56 -26.91 -82.70
CA GLU A 433 -3.53 -26.43 -84.09
C GLU A 433 -3.20 -27.58 -85.05
N LYS A 434 -2.16 -28.39 -84.75
CA LYS A 434 -1.83 -29.60 -85.53
C LYS A 434 -2.97 -30.63 -85.54
N ALA A 435 -3.70 -30.76 -84.43
CA ALA A 435 -4.87 -31.63 -84.31
C ALA A 435 -6.16 -31.07 -84.95
N ASN A 436 -6.08 -29.89 -85.58
CA ASN A 436 -7.21 -29.16 -86.19
C ASN A 436 -8.32 -28.75 -85.20
N ASP A 437 -8.04 -28.72 -83.89
CA ASP A 437 -8.94 -28.16 -82.86
C ASP A 437 -8.68 -26.64 -82.73
N LEU A 438 -9.05 -25.91 -83.79
CA LEU A 438 -8.68 -24.50 -83.98
C LEU A 438 -9.24 -23.59 -82.88
N THR A 439 -10.41 -23.91 -82.32
CA THR A 439 -11.03 -23.17 -81.21
C THR A 439 -10.23 -23.27 -79.92
N LYS A 440 -9.77 -24.48 -79.53
CA LYS A 440 -8.94 -24.63 -78.34
C LYS A 440 -7.52 -24.09 -78.55
N ALA A 441 -6.99 -24.18 -79.77
CA ALA A 441 -5.72 -23.56 -80.11
C ALA A 441 -5.75 -22.04 -79.86
N ILE A 442 -6.83 -21.36 -80.30
CA ILE A 442 -7.02 -19.92 -80.03
C ILE A 442 -7.14 -19.64 -78.51
N GLU A 443 -7.84 -20.48 -77.75
CA GLU A 443 -7.95 -20.30 -76.29
C GLU A 443 -6.57 -20.35 -75.60
N PHE A 444 -5.71 -21.32 -75.97
CA PHE A 444 -4.37 -21.41 -75.40
C PHE A 444 -3.45 -20.28 -75.87
N TYR A 445 -3.52 -19.85 -77.14
CA TYR A 445 -2.80 -18.66 -77.60
C TYR A 445 -3.28 -17.39 -76.89
N GLN A 446 -4.56 -17.30 -76.54
CA GLN A 446 -5.08 -16.17 -75.77
C GLN A 446 -4.51 -16.17 -74.34
N LYS A 447 -4.40 -17.33 -73.68
CA LYS A 447 -3.73 -17.45 -72.36
C LYS A 447 -2.26 -17.03 -72.41
N VAL A 448 -1.57 -17.24 -73.53
CA VAL A 448 -0.21 -16.71 -73.73
C VAL A 448 -0.23 -15.19 -73.79
N LEU A 449 -1.13 -14.59 -74.57
CA LEU A 449 -1.26 -13.12 -74.64
C LEU A 449 -1.70 -12.48 -73.33
N ASP A 450 -2.45 -13.20 -72.49
CA ASP A 450 -2.83 -12.72 -71.14
C ASP A 450 -1.61 -12.65 -70.19
N LEU A 451 -0.58 -13.49 -70.42
CA LEU A 451 0.67 -13.51 -69.66
C LEU A 451 1.78 -12.65 -70.30
N ASP A 452 1.82 -12.58 -71.63
CA ASP A 452 2.75 -11.77 -72.44
C ASP A 452 1.98 -11.12 -73.60
N PRO A 453 1.45 -9.90 -73.40
CA PRO A 453 0.68 -9.19 -74.43
C PRO A 453 1.47 -8.86 -75.70
N GLN A 454 2.82 -8.92 -75.66
CA GLN A 454 3.68 -8.62 -76.80
C GLN A 454 4.10 -9.88 -77.57
N ASN A 455 3.58 -11.05 -77.22
CA ASN A 455 3.91 -12.30 -77.90
C ASN A 455 3.41 -12.31 -79.35
N THR A 456 4.30 -11.96 -80.29
CA THR A 456 3.99 -11.83 -81.72
C THR A 456 3.46 -13.14 -82.30
N GLU A 457 4.09 -14.28 -81.96
CA GLU A 457 3.68 -15.61 -82.39
C GLU A 457 2.20 -15.89 -82.08
N SER A 458 1.77 -15.67 -80.84
CA SER A 458 0.40 -15.93 -80.41
C SER A 458 -0.61 -15.00 -81.10
N SER A 459 -0.26 -13.72 -81.27
CA SER A 459 -1.11 -12.72 -81.94
C SER A 459 -1.33 -13.03 -83.43
N GLU A 460 -0.27 -13.45 -84.12
CA GLU A 460 -0.30 -13.84 -85.52
C GLU A 460 -1.03 -15.18 -85.71
N ALA A 461 -0.79 -16.15 -84.82
CA ALA A 461 -1.47 -17.44 -84.82
C ALA A 461 -2.99 -17.28 -84.62
N ILE A 462 -3.43 -16.49 -83.64
CA ILE A 462 -4.87 -16.21 -83.45
C ILE A 462 -5.47 -15.56 -84.70
N SER A 463 -4.79 -14.57 -85.30
CA SER A 463 -5.28 -13.88 -86.50
C SER A 463 -5.41 -14.83 -87.68
N ARG A 464 -4.41 -15.68 -87.93
CA ARG A 464 -4.42 -16.73 -88.96
C ARG A 464 -5.53 -17.76 -88.71
N LEU A 465 -5.65 -18.26 -87.48
CA LEU A 465 -6.63 -19.30 -87.12
C LEU A 465 -8.06 -18.79 -87.22
N LYS A 466 -8.32 -17.53 -86.83
CA LYS A 466 -9.64 -16.88 -87.02
C LYS A 466 -10.02 -16.80 -88.50
N VAL A 467 -9.06 -16.45 -89.37
CA VAL A 467 -9.29 -16.43 -90.82
C VAL A 467 -9.56 -17.84 -91.36
N ARG A 468 -8.81 -18.86 -90.90
CA ARG A 468 -9.02 -20.27 -91.31
C ARG A 468 -10.39 -20.81 -90.89
N ILE A 469 -10.83 -20.54 -89.66
CA ILE A 469 -12.20 -20.87 -89.19
C ILE A 469 -13.25 -20.16 -90.05
N ALA A 470 -13.00 -18.91 -90.45
CA ALA A 470 -13.89 -18.16 -91.34
C ALA A 470 -13.89 -18.67 -92.79
N GLN A 471 -12.80 -19.28 -93.25
CA GLN A 471 -12.67 -19.91 -94.59
C GLN A 471 -13.27 -21.31 -94.64
N GLU A 472 -13.12 -22.13 -93.59
CA GLU A 472 -13.81 -23.42 -93.43
C GLU A 472 -15.34 -23.25 -93.29
N LYS A 473 -15.79 -22.03 -92.94
CA LYS A 473 -17.19 -21.62 -92.88
C LYS A 473 -17.62 -20.69 -94.02
N LYS A 474 -17.29 -20.99 -95.29
CA LYS A 474 -17.96 -20.32 -96.45
C LYS A 474 -19.05 -21.22 -97.11
N PRO A 475 -20.35 -20.86 -97.00
CA PRO A 475 -21.53 -21.61 -97.47
C PRO A 475 -22.00 -21.21 -98.90
N PRO A 476 -22.89 -21.95 -99.58
CA PRO A 476 -23.67 -21.39 -100.67
C PRO A 476 -24.76 -20.47 -100.11
N THR A 477 -24.76 -19.26 -100.66
CA THR A 477 -25.90 -18.39 -100.95
C THR A 477 -26.82 -17.89 -99.82
N THR A 478 -26.90 -16.55 -99.85
CA THR A 478 -28.08 -15.70 -99.65
C THR A 478 -28.65 -15.54 -98.26
N THR A 479 -28.73 -14.25 -97.90
CA THR A 479 -29.71 -13.66 -96.99
C THR A 479 -29.81 -14.34 -95.65
N LYS A 480 -29.05 -13.84 -94.66
CA LYS A 480 -29.53 -13.93 -93.28
C LYS A 480 -30.23 -12.65 -92.85
N PRO A 481 -31.38 -12.84 -92.22
CA PRO A 481 -32.49 -11.92 -92.24
C PRO A 481 -32.41 -11.12 -90.96
N LYS A 482 -33.23 -10.06 -90.89
CA LYS A 482 -33.81 -9.64 -89.62
C LYS A 482 -34.13 -10.89 -88.81
N GLN A 483 -33.54 -11.00 -87.61
CA GLN A 483 -34.00 -11.97 -86.63
C GLN A 483 -35.52 -11.89 -86.60
N PRO A 484 -36.23 -13.04 -86.60
CA PRO A 484 -37.64 -13.00 -86.32
C PRO A 484 -37.77 -12.34 -84.96
N GLU A 485 -38.50 -11.23 -84.91
CA GLU A 485 -39.33 -10.95 -83.75
C GLU A 485 -40.08 -12.26 -83.50
N LYS A 486 -39.57 -13.06 -82.56
CA LYS A 486 -40.41 -14.05 -81.90
C LYS A 486 -41.43 -13.16 -81.21
N LYS A 487 -42.57 -12.91 -81.87
CA LYS A 487 -43.81 -12.61 -81.17
C LYS A 487 -44.05 -13.84 -80.31
N ALA A 488 -43.45 -13.82 -79.12
CA ALA A 488 -43.85 -14.68 -78.04
C ALA A 488 -45.38 -14.53 -77.97
N THR A 489 -46.08 -15.66 -77.97
CA THR A 489 -47.52 -15.62 -77.73
C THR A 489 -47.74 -14.89 -76.41
N ALA A 490 -48.90 -14.25 -76.22
CA ALA A 490 -49.23 -13.63 -74.93
C ALA A 490 -48.99 -14.59 -73.75
N GLU A 491 -49.14 -15.90 -73.99
CA GLU A 491 -48.85 -16.99 -73.05
C GLU A 491 -47.35 -17.16 -72.75
N GLU A 492 -46.46 -17.11 -73.74
CA GLU A 492 -45.00 -17.17 -73.50
C GLU A 492 -44.50 -15.95 -72.71
N ILE A 493 -45.04 -14.75 -73.01
CA ILE A 493 -44.72 -13.52 -72.27
C ILE A 493 -45.22 -13.61 -70.82
N GLU A 494 -46.43 -14.15 -70.62
CA GLU A 494 -47.02 -14.35 -69.30
C GLU A 494 -46.25 -15.39 -68.46
N VAL A 495 -45.76 -16.47 -69.06
CA VAL A 495 -44.90 -17.46 -68.38
C VAL A 495 -43.57 -16.82 -67.95
N LEU A 496 -42.97 -16.02 -68.83
CA LEU A 496 -41.72 -15.31 -68.54
C LEU A 496 -41.93 -14.24 -67.45
N TYR A 497 -43.06 -13.53 -67.47
CA TYR A 497 -43.47 -12.60 -66.43
C TYR A 497 -43.64 -13.30 -65.07
N LYS A 498 -44.36 -14.43 -65.02
CA LYS A 498 -44.52 -15.23 -63.78
C LYS A 498 -43.18 -15.73 -63.24
N LYS A 499 -42.24 -16.09 -64.12
CA LYS A 499 -40.87 -16.45 -63.71
C LYS A 499 -40.15 -15.27 -63.05
N GLY A 500 -40.26 -14.07 -63.63
CA GLY A 500 -39.73 -12.84 -63.03
C GLY A 500 -40.34 -12.53 -61.66
N VAL A 501 -41.67 -12.69 -61.52
CA VAL A 501 -42.37 -12.54 -60.23
C VAL A 501 -41.90 -13.58 -59.22
N SER A 502 -41.69 -14.84 -59.64
CA SER A 502 -41.17 -15.88 -58.76
C SER A 502 -39.78 -15.55 -58.22
N TYR A 503 -38.86 -15.06 -59.06
CA TYR A 503 -37.53 -14.63 -58.59
C TYR A 503 -37.62 -13.42 -57.66
N PHE A 504 -38.53 -12.47 -57.95
CA PHE A 504 -38.78 -11.32 -57.08
C PHE A 504 -39.30 -11.75 -55.70
N SER A 505 -40.27 -12.67 -55.64
CA SER A 505 -40.80 -13.22 -54.39
C SER A 505 -39.77 -14.07 -53.63
N ALA A 506 -38.81 -14.68 -54.33
CA ALA A 506 -37.68 -15.40 -53.75
C ALA A 506 -36.52 -14.48 -53.30
N ASN A 507 -36.70 -13.15 -53.32
CA ASN A 507 -35.67 -12.13 -53.02
C ASN A 507 -34.41 -12.19 -53.92
N ASN A 508 -34.46 -12.89 -55.05
CA ASN A 508 -33.36 -12.92 -56.01
C ASN A 508 -33.50 -11.77 -57.01
N PHE A 509 -33.20 -10.55 -56.54
CA PHE A 509 -33.51 -9.32 -57.26
C PHE A 509 -32.67 -9.09 -58.52
N ASP A 510 -31.42 -9.57 -58.58
CA ASP A 510 -30.58 -9.44 -59.77
C ASP A 510 -31.12 -10.30 -60.94
N GLU A 511 -31.53 -11.54 -60.68
CA GLU A 511 -32.17 -12.41 -61.68
C GLU A 511 -33.58 -11.94 -62.05
N ALA A 512 -34.37 -11.46 -61.07
CA ALA A 512 -35.68 -10.87 -61.34
C ALA A 512 -35.59 -9.67 -62.29
N LEU A 513 -34.61 -8.78 -62.09
CA LEU A 513 -34.41 -7.60 -62.96
C LEU A 513 -34.06 -8.00 -64.39
N LYS A 514 -33.23 -9.05 -64.55
CA LYS A 514 -32.86 -9.60 -65.86
C LYS A 514 -34.09 -10.13 -66.60
N ILE A 515 -34.92 -10.92 -65.93
CA ILE A 515 -36.15 -11.48 -66.53
C ILE A 515 -37.17 -10.38 -66.87
N PHE A 516 -37.36 -9.37 -66.01
CA PHE A 516 -38.27 -8.26 -66.34
C PHE A 516 -37.79 -7.41 -67.51
N ASN A 517 -36.48 -7.24 -67.69
CA ASN A 517 -35.93 -6.60 -68.89
C ASN A 517 -36.17 -7.44 -70.15
N GLU A 518 -36.11 -8.77 -70.05
CA GLU A 518 -36.43 -9.69 -71.14
C GLU A 518 -37.92 -9.62 -71.52
N VAL A 519 -38.82 -9.57 -70.53
CA VAL A 519 -40.27 -9.37 -70.76
C VAL A 519 -40.54 -8.03 -71.45
N LEU A 520 -39.90 -6.94 -71.02
CA LEU A 520 -40.08 -5.61 -71.61
C LEU A 520 -39.42 -5.44 -72.99
N ALA A 521 -38.44 -6.28 -73.31
CA ALA A 521 -37.89 -6.36 -74.66
C ALA A 521 -38.87 -7.04 -75.64
N LEU A 522 -39.74 -7.95 -75.14
CA LEU A 522 -40.75 -8.66 -75.93
C LEU A 522 -42.12 -7.95 -75.98
N ASP A 523 -42.56 -7.36 -74.86
CA ASP A 523 -43.72 -6.45 -74.77
C ASP A 523 -43.33 -5.15 -74.03
N PRO A 524 -42.95 -4.10 -74.76
CA PRO A 524 -42.60 -2.80 -74.19
C PRO A 524 -43.75 -2.13 -73.43
N ASN A 525 -44.99 -2.59 -73.55
CA ASN A 525 -46.17 -2.04 -72.88
C ASN A 525 -46.72 -2.92 -71.75
N HIS A 526 -46.03 -4.00 -71.38
CA HIS A 526 -46.43 -4.90 -70.30
C HIS A 526 -46.45 -4.17 -68.94
N LYS A 527 -47.64 -3.77 -68.47
CA LYS A 527 -47.83 -2.96 -67.24
C LYS A 527 -47.20 -3.62 -66.01
N GLY A 528 -47.41 -4.93 -65.85
CA GLY A 528 -46.88 -5.67 -64.70
C GLY A 528 -45.35 -5.71 -64.68
N ALA A 529 -44.69 -5.87 -65.83
CA ALA A 529 -43.24 -5.97 -65.88
C ALA A 529 -42.57 -4.62 -65.61
N LYS A 530 -43.16 -3.50 -66.07
CA LYS A 530 -42.69 -2.13 -65.73
C LYS A 530 -42.75 -1.87 -64.23
N GLU A 531 -43.85 -2.25 -63.59
CA GLU A 531 -44.03 -2.02 -62.15
C GLU A 531 -43.07 -2.88 -61.31
N TYR A 532 -42.97 -4.17 -61.64
CA TYR A 532 -42.05 -5.06 -60.93
C TYR A 532 -40.58 -4.71 -61.17
N LYS A 533 -40.19 -4.25 -62.38
CA LYS A 533 -38.84 -3.70 -62.62
C LYS A 533 -38.52 -2.55 -61.68
N LYS A 534 -39.41 -1.55 -61.58
CA LYS A 534 -39.23 -0.39 -60.68
C LYS A 534 -39.10 -0.81 -59.21
N ARG A 535 -39.92 -1.76 -58.77
CA ARG A 535 -39.84 -2.32 -57.40
C ARG A 535 -38.51 -3.07 -57.18
N THR A 536 -38.04 -3.81 -58.18
CA THR A 536 -36.78 -4.57 -58.13
C THR A 536 -35.57 -3.64 -58.05
N GLU A 537 -35.54 -2.59 -58.87
CA GLU A 537 -34.49 -1.57 -58.86
C GLU A 537 -34.44 -0.81 -57.51
N ALA A 538 -35.60 -0.47 -56.95
CA ALA A 538 -35.68 0.14 -55.62
C ALA A 538 -35.14 -0.79 -54.53
N ARG A 539 -35.45 -2.08 -54.57
CA ARG A 539 -34.93 -3.07 -53.62
C ARG A 539 -33.42 -3.28 -53.76
N LEU A 540 -32.90 -3.32 -54.98
CA LEU A 540 -31.46 -3.39 -55.24
C LEU A 540 -30.72 -2.14 -54.75
N LYS A 541 -31.32 -0.94 -54.87
CA LYS A 541 -30.74 0.30 -54.34
C LYS A 541 -30.63 0.28 -52.81
N VAL A 542 -31.68 -0.17 -52.12
CA VAL A 542 -31.67 -0.33 -50.66
C VAL A 542 -30.65 -1.39 -50.21
N LEU A 543 -30.56 -2.52 -50.91
CA LEU A 543 -29.60 -3.58 -50.59
C LEU A 543 -28.14 -3.18 -50.83
N LYS A 544 -27.87 -2.30 -51.80
CA LYS A 544 -26.53 -1.79 -52.12
C LYS A 544 -26.16 -0.52 -51.33
N GLY A 545 -26.93 -0.18 -50.30
CA GLY A 545 -26.58 0.89 -49.35
C GLY A 545 -26.82 2.32 -49.85
N GLY A 546 -27.77 2.54 -50.76
CA GLY A 546 -28.16 3.88 -51.19
C GLY A 546 -29.35 4.42 -50.38
N GLU A 547 -29.17 5.57 -49.74
CA GLU A 547 -30.22 6.38 -49.09
C GLU A 547 -31.48 6.57 -49.95
#